data_AF-A0A510K8T8-F1
#
_entry.id   AF-A0A510K8T8-F1
#
_cell.length_a   1.000
_cell.length_b   1.000
_cell.length_c   1.000
_cell.angle_alpha   90.00
_cell.angle_beta   90.00
_cell.angle_gamma   90.00
#
_symmetry.space_group_name_H-M   'P 1'
#
loop_
_entity.id
_entity.type
_entity.pdbx_description
1 polymer ?
#
loop_
_entity_poly.entity_id
_entity_poly.type
_entity_poly.pdbx_seq_one_letter_code
_entity_poly.pdbx_strand_id
1 'polypeptide(L)'
;MKTFRKIAILFILASLTNFSASNIERKITQIRKDFMSTNAVKNYVIKEVEDSEQSTDGGVVKYYFQNGVVKKIVVEHFGESWNSLTEYYVKNGKVYFIFDKTEKYNVPYYVDSKWYKENELKKGEIFDKRKSKFSEKRYYFDENEKLIRYVGENKKIVENGKKLRETEKNMLKEYFRIKK
;
A
#
# COMPACT_ATOMS: atom_id res chain seq x y z
N MET A 1 -28.45 -64.54 -5.49
CA MET A 1 -28.91 -63.20 -5.04
C MET A 1 -27.79 -62.51 -4.29
N LYS A 2 -27.03 -61.64 -4.96
CA LYS A 2 -26.02 -60.78 -4.34
C LYS A 2 -26.12 -59.43 -5.01
N THR A 3 -26.58 -58.41 -4.31
CA THR A 3 -26.18 -57.03 -4.61
C THR A 3 -26.10 -56.24 -3.32
N PHE A 4 -24.93 -55.63 -3.17
CA PHE A 4 -24.43 -54.95 -1.99
C PHE A 4 -25.20 -53.66 -1.74
N ARG A 5 -25.80 -53.53 -0.56
CA ARG A 5 -25.96 -52.23 0.09
C ARG A 5 -24.64 -51.92 0.79
N LYS A 6 -23.98 -50.81 0.44
CA LYS A 6 -23.36 -49.86 1.41
C LYS A 6 -22.48 -48.80 0.74
N ILE A 7 -22.73 -47.56 1.17
CA ILE A 7 -21.83 -46.40 1.27
C ILE A 7 -21.63 -45.59 -0.01
N ALA A 8 -22.60 -44.70 -0.25
CA ALA A 8 -22.40 -43.46 -0.99
C ALA A 8 -22.12 -42.32 0.01
N ILE A 9 -20.90 -42.22 0.54
CA ILE A 9 -20.43 -41.02 1.27
C ILE A 9 -18.93 -40.88 1.02
N LEU A 10 -18.53 -40.15 -0.03
CA LEU A 10 -17.20 -39.51 -0.09
C LEU A 10 -17.09 -38.45 -1.21
N PHE A 11 -17.98 -37.44 -1.24
CA PHE A 11 -17.82 -36.29 -2.15
C PHE A 11 -18.19 -34.95 -1.50
N ILE A 12 -17.85 -34.75 -0.22
CA ILE A 12 -17.99 -33.44 0.44
C ILE A 12 -16.69 -33.07 1.16
N LEU A 13 -15.59 -32.90 0.42
CA LEU A 13 -14.40 -32.23 0.96
C LEU A 13 -13.63 -31.37 -0.04
N ALA A 14 -14.00 -31.35 -1.33
CA ALA A 14 -13.31 -30.54 -2.34
C ALA A 14 -13.99 -29.19 -2.66
N SER A 15 -15.15 -28.87 -2.07
CA SER A 15 -15.91 -27.64 -2.40
C SER A 15 -15.63 -26.44 -1.47
N LEU A 16 -14.92 -26.63 -0.35
CA LEU A 16 -14.68 -25.56 0.62
C LEU A 16 -13.55 -24.59 0.22
N THR A 17 -12.62 -25.00 -0.65
CA THR A 17 -11.49 -24.17 -1.07
C THR A 17 -11.85 -23.15 -2.16
N ASN A 18 -12.91 -23.40 -2.93
CA ASN A 18 -13.38 -22.48 -3.96
C ASN A 18 -14.29 -21.36 -3.42
N PHE A 19 -14.89 -21.55 -2.24
CA PHE A 19 -15.75 -20.54 -1.62
C PHE A 19 -14.96 -19.41 -0.94
N SER A 20 -13.80 -19.71 -0.35
CA SER A 20 -12.96 -18.70 0.30
C SER A 20 -12.25 -17.79 -0.70
N ALA A 21 -11.67 -18.36 -1.77
CA ALA A 21 -11.02 -17.59 -2.83
C ALA A 21 -12.03 -16.69 -3.58
N SER A 22 -13.23 -17.20 -3.89
CA SER A 22 -14.29 -16.41 -4.53
C SER A 22 -14.81 -15.26 -3.65
N ASN A 23 -14.77 -15.41 -2.32
CA ASN A 23 -15.13 -14.34 -1.38
C ASN A 23 -14.05 -13.23 -1.33
N ILE A 24 -12.76 -13.60 -1.27
CA ILE A 24 -11.66 -12.62 -1.28
C ILE A 24 -11.70 -11.80 -2.58
N GLU A 25 -11.82 -12.43 -3.76
CA GLU A 25 -11.87 -11.69 -5.01
C GLU A 25 -13.04 -10.70 -5.10
N ARG A 26 -14.19 -11.06 -4.54
CA ARG A 26 -15.35 -10.15 -4.44
C ARG A 26 -15.02 -8.93 -3.58
N LYS A 27 -14.41 -9.14 -2.41
CA LYS A 27 -13.96 -8.04 -1.54
C LYS A 27 -12.94 -7.15 -2.24
N ILE A 28 -11.94 -7.73 -2.91
CA ILE A 28 -10.92 -6.99 -3.66
C ILE A 28 -11.53 -6.18 -4.80
N THR A 29 -12.50 -6.75 -5.52
CA THR A 29 -13.23 -6.05 -6.58
C THR A 29 -13.99 -4.85 -6.02
N GLN A 30 -14.66 -5.00 -4.88
CA GLN A 30 -15.35 -3.89 -4.22
C GLN A 30 -14.36 -2.81 -3.75
N ILE A 31 -13.23 -3.19 -3.14
CA ILE A 31 -12.19 -2.26 -2.71
C ILE A 31 -11.64 -1.44 -3.89
N ARG A 32 -11.43 -2.06 -5.07
CA ARG A 32 -10.99 -1.36 -6.28
C ARG A 32 -12.03 -0.34 -6.75
N LYS A 33 -13.32 -0.69 -6.73
CA LYS A 33 -14.40 0.26 -7.05
C LYS A 33 -14.44 1.42 -6.07
N ASP A 34 -14.32 1.14 -4.78
CA ASP A 34 -14.29 2.15 -3.73
C ASP A 34 -13.07 3.08 -3.89
N PHE A 35 -11.89 2.53 -4.16
CA PHE A 35 -10.68 3.30 -4.49
C PHE A 35 -10.87 4.22 -5.69
N MET A 36 -11.45 3.72 -6.79
CA MET A 36 -11.74 4.53 -7.98
C MET A 36 -12.73 5.66 -7.67
N SER A 37 -13.79 5.35 -6.93
CA SER A 37 -14.80 6.33 -6.51
C SER A 37 -14.20 7.43 -5.64
N THR A 38 -13.41 7.06 -4.63
CA THR A 38 -12.71 8.02 -3.75
C THR A 38 -11.81 8.96 -4.55
N ASN A 39 -11.06 8.45 -5.55
CA ASN A 39 -10.19 9.31 -6.37
C ASN A 39 -10.93 10.11 -7.46
N ALA A 40 -12.17 9.76 -7.80
CA ALA A 40 -12.96 10.51 -8.78
C ALA A 40 -13.55 11.81 -8.19
N VAL A 41 -13.64 11.92 -6.86
CA VAL A 41 -14.09 13.12 -6.16
C VAL A 41 -13.05 14.23 -6.31
N LYS A 42 -13.47 15.40 -6.79
CA LYS A 42 -12.58 16.54 -7.06
C LYS A 42 -12.57 17.62 -5.98
N ASN A 43 -13.59 17.66 -5.11
CA ASN A 43 -13.87 18.75 -4.19
C ASN A 43 -13.62 18.38 -2.71
N TYR A 44 -12.51 17.69 -2.44
CA TYR A 44 -12.09 17.46 -1.05
C TYR A 44 -11.66 18.77 -0.39
N VAL A 45 -11.99 18.90 0.90
CA VAL A 45 -11.31 19.86 1.78
C VAL A 45 -9.99 19.21 2.18
N ILE A 46 -8.87 19.87 1.90
CA ILE A 46 -7.53 19.33 2.15
C ILE A 46 -6.92 20.07 3.34
N LYS A 47 -6.44 19.32 4.33
CA LYS A 47 -5.59 19.84 5.41
C LYS A 47 -4.22 19.21 5.29
N GLU A 48 -3.18 20.02 5.29
CA GLU A 48 -1.79 19.57 5.28
C GLU A 48 -1.15 19.85 6.64
N VAL A 49 -0.31 18.93 7.10
CA VAL A 49 0.55 19.10 8.29
C VAL A 49 1.95 18.61 7.97
N GLU A 50 2.94 19.24 8.58
CA GLU A 50 4.33 18.80 8.49
C GLU A 50 4.55 17.50 9.26
N ASP A 51 5.45 16.66 8.76
CA ASP A 51 5.84 15.37 9.33
C ASP A 51 7.36 15.17 9.20
N SER A 52 8.12 16.20 9.59
CA SER A 52 9.56 16.31 9.33
C SER A 52 10.43 15.31 10.07
N GLU A 53 9.95 14.71 11.16
CA GLU A 53 10.73 13.75 11.95
C GLU A 53 10.84 12.35 11.31
N GLN A 54 10.14 12.08 10.20
CA GLN A 54 10.09 10.75 9.60
C GLN A 54 11.13 10.51 8.49
N SER A 55 11.84 11.54 8.03
CA SER A 55 12.89 11.41 7.02
C SER A 55 13.87 12.58 7.02
N THR A 56 15.01 12.40 6.35
CA THR A 56 16.12 13.38 6.34
C THR A 56 15.73 14.74 5.78
N ASP A 57 14.94 14.77 4.71
CA ASP A 57 14.51 16.01 4.03
C ASP A 57 13.06 16.36 4.37
N GLY A 58 12.55 15.80 5.48
CA GLY A 58 11.22 16.05 6.01
C GLY A 58 10.08 15.38 5.24
N GLY A 59 8.86 15.72 5.61
CA GLY A 59 7.66 15.08 5.07
C GLY A 59 6.39 15.85 5.34
N VAL A 60 5.31 15.40 4.71
CA VAL A 60 3.98 16.00 4.84
C VAL A 60 2.90 14.93 4.93
N VAL A 61 1.85 15.23 5.70
CA VAL A 61 0.61 14.46 5.73
C VAL A 61 -0.55 15.33 5.25
N LYS A 62 -1.21 14.90 4.18
CA LYS A 62 -2.39 15.54 3.59
C LYS A 62 -3.64 14.73 3.90
N TYR A 63 -4.60 15.33 4.57
CA TYR A 63 -5.89 14.75 4.90
C TYR A 63 -6.96 15.28 3.95
N TYR A 64 -7.67 14.37 3.29
CA TYR A 64 -8.73 14.68 2.33
C TYR A 64 -10.09 14.41 2.98
N PHE A 65 -10.83 15.46 3.26
CA PHE A 65 -12.13 15.43 3.93
C PHE A 65 -13.28 15.63 2.96
N GLN A 66 -14.34 14.86 3.15
CA GLN A 66 -15.63 15.07 2.52
C GLN A 66 -16.70 15.07 3.61
N ASN A 67 -17.48 16.15 3.70
CA ASN A 67 -18.51 16.35 4.73
C ASN A 67 -17.95 16.16 6.16
N GLY A 68 -16.75 16.70 6.43
CA GLY A 68 -16.08 16.58 7.72
C GLY A 68 -15.46 15.20 8.03
N VAL A 69 -15.58 14.22 7.11
CA VAL A 69 -15.06 12.86 7.31
C VAL A 69 -13.83 12.63 6.43
N VAL A 70 -12.75 12.12 7.02
CA VAL A 70 -11.54 11.71 6.27
C VAL A 70 -11.88 10.56 5.32
N LYS A 71 -11.57 10.73 4.04
CA LYS A 71 -11.72 9.69 3.00
C LYS A 71 -10.38 9.14 2.52
N LYS A 72 -9.36 9.99 2.53
CA LYS A 72 -8.01 9.66 2.08
C LYS A 72 -6.98 10.42 2.92
N ILE A 73 -5.86 9.77 3.23
CA ILE A 73 -4.68 10.39 3.83
C ILE A 73 -3.51 10.10 2.90
N VAL A 74 -2.72 11.11 2.55
CA VAL A 74 -1.50 10.96 1.75
C VAL A 74 -0.32 11.39 2.59
N VAL A 75 0.64 10.49 2.74
CA VAL A 75 1.90 10.73 3.43
C VAL A 75 3.00 10.76 2.39
N GLU A 76 3.81 11.81 2.38
CA GLU A 76 4.99 11.94 1.54
C GLU A 76 6.21 12.15 2.45
N HIS A 77 7.24 11.32 2.28
CA HIS A 77 8.52 11.48 2.96
C HIS A 77 9.64 11.67 1.93
N PHE A 78 10.52 12.61 2.21
CA PHE A 78 11.60 13.02 1.32
C PHE A 78 12.95 12.66 1.91
N GLY A 79 13.82 12.11 1.07
CA GLY A 79 15.20 11.82 1.43
C GLY A 79 16.13 11.99 0.25
N GLU A 80 17.42 12.09 0.57
CA GLU A 80 18.44 12.44 -0.41
C GLU A 80 18.47 11.48 -1.61
N SER A 81 18.25 10.19 -1.38
CA SER A 81 18.33 9.12 -2.38
C SER A 81 17.00 8.42 -2.68
N TRP A 82 15.90 8.88 -2.08
CA TRP A 82 14.60 8.24 -2.24
C TRP A 82 13.47 9.18 -1.81
N ASN A 83 12.29 9.00 -2.40
CA ASN A 83 11.03 9.55 -1.90
C ASN A 83 10.00 8.44 -1.72
N SER A 84 9.10 8.59 -0.74
CA SER A 84 7.94 7.71 -0.59
C SER A 84 6.64 8.50 -0.69
N LEU A 85 5.60 7.81 -1.16
CA LEU A 85 4.23 8.27 -1.16
C LEU A 85 3.36 7.09 -0.69
N THR A 86 2.71 7.24 0.45
CA THR A 86 1.74 6.26 0.95
C THR A 86 0.36 6.89 1.04
N GLU A 87 -0.61 6.28 0.38
CA GLU A 87 -2.01 6.67 0.41
C GLU A 87 -2.82 5.68 1.24
N TYR A 88 -3.53 6.18 2.24
CA TYR A 88 -4.48 5.44 3.05
C TYR A 88 -5.89 5.81 2.63
N TYR A 89 -6.71 4.83 2.29
CA TYR A 89 -8.10 5.02 1.93
C TYR A 89 -9.00 4.56 3.06
N VAL A 90 -9.86 5.46 3.53
CA VAL A 90 -10.56 5.33 4.81
C VAL A 90 -12.07 5.29 4.59
N LYS A 91 -12.72 4.32 5.24
CA LYS A 91 -14.19 4.19 5.29
C LYS A 91 -14.58 3.85 6.73
N ASN A 92 -15.51 4.61 7.29
CA ASN A 92 -15.99 4.44 8.68
C ASN A 92 -14.85 4.46 9.72
N GLY A 93 -13.84 5.33 9.53
CA GLY A 93 -12.68 5.45 10.41
C GLY A 93 -11.66 4.31 10.32
N LYS A 94 -11.90 3.32 9.45
CA LYS A 94 -11.01 2.18 9.22
C LYS A 94 -10.36 2.26 7.85
N VAL A 95 -9.10 1.83 7.74
CA VAL A 95 -8.45 1.73 6.44
C VAL A 95 -8.98 0.50 5.70
N TYR A 96 -9.36 0.67 4.42
CA TYR A 96 -9.79 -0.43 3.55
C TYR A 96 -8.77 -0.73 2.45
N PHE A 97 -7.91 0.23 2.13
CA PHE A 97 -6.88 0.09 1.12
C PHE A 97 -5.68 0.99 1.41
N ILE A 98 -4.47 0.46 1.17
CA ILE A 98 -3.23 1.25 1.20
C ILE A 98 -2.49 1.06 -0.12
N PHE A 99 -2.07 2.17 -0.72
CA PHE A 99 -1.14 2.21 -1.84
C PHE A 99 0.18 2.81 -1.36
N ASP A 100 1.26 2.05 -1.45
CA ASP A 100 2.60 2.49 -1.07
C ASP A 100 3.49 2.48 -2.30
N LYS A 101 4.14 3.61 -2.55
CA LYS A 101 5.04 3.83 -3.68
C LYS A 101 6.36 4.41 -3.17
N THR A 102 7.46 3.78 -3.54
CA THR A 102 8.80 4.32 -3.33
C THR A 102 9.45 4.64 -4.67
N GLU A 103 10.06 5.82 -4.77
CA GLU A 103 10.97 6.20 -5.83
C GLU A 103 12.39 6.17 -5.27
N LYS A 104 13.25 5.29 -5.78
CA LYS A 104 14.66 5.22 -5.41
C LYS A 104 15.51 5.83 -6.52
N TYR A 105 16.30 6.84 -6.18
CA TYR A 105 17.16 7.54 -7.13
C TYR A 105 18.38 6.70 -7.51
N ASN A 106 19.01 7.03 -8.64
CA ASN A 106 20.26 6.39 -9.07
C ASN A 106 21.45 6.83 -8.20
N VAL A 107 21.45 8.09 -7.76
CA VAL A 107 22.36 8.70 -6.78
C VAL A 107 21.58 9.81 -6.03
N PRO A 108 22.09 10.39 -4.92
CA PRO A 108 21.40 11.47 -4.23
C PRO A 108 21.03 12.65 -5.16
N TYR A 109 19.89 13.32 -4.90
CA TYR A 109 19.31 14.30 -5.83
C TYR A 109 20.22 15.50 -6.12
N TYR A 110 21.13 15.83 -5.19
CA TYR A 110 22.08 16.93 -5.31
C TYR A 110 23.38 16.55 -6.04
N VAL A 111 23.59 15.27 -6.40
CA VAL A 111 24.82 14.83 -7.06
C VAL A 111 24.78 15.20 -8.54
N ASP A 112 25.54 16.23 -8.90
CA ASP A 112 25.76 16.66 -10.28
C ASP A 112 27.26 16.75 -10.62
N SER A 113 27.60 17.28 -11.80
CA SER A 113 29.00 17.45 -12.20
C SER A 113 29.75 18.49 -11.35
N LYS A 114 29.05 19.42 -10.70
CA LYS A 114 29.63 20.43 -9.83
C LYS A 114 29.98 19.82 -8.47
N TRP A 115 29.10 19.01 -7.90
CA TRP A 115 29.33 18.27 -6.66
C TRP A 115 30.63 17.44 -6.70
N TYR A 116 30.89 16.72 -7.80
CA TYR A 116 32.15 15.97 -7.96
C TYR A 116 33.39 16.87 -7.94
N LYS A 117 33.32 18.06 -8.56
CA LYS A 117 34.44 19.01 -8.59
C LYS A 117 34.69 19.63 -7.21
N GLU A 118 33.62 20.04 -6.53
CA GLU A 118 33.69 20.66 -5.20
C GLU A 118 34.21 19.71 -4.12
N ASN A 119 34.00 18.42 -4.31
CA ASN A 119 34.48 17.38 -3.39
C ASN A 119 35.81 16.72 -3.83
N GLU A 120 36.47 17.22 -4.89
CA GLU A 120 37.73 16.68 -5.42
C GLU A 120 37.68 15.18 -5.80
N LEU A 121 36.51 14.72 -6.26
CA LEU A 121 36.26 13.32 -6.61
C LEU A 121 36.34 13.08 -8.12
N LYS A 122 36.73 11.87 -8.52
CA LYS A 122 36.61 11.42 -9.92
C LYS A 122 35.13 11.44 -10.33
N LYS A 123 34.84 12.06 -11.49
CA LYS A 123 33.48 12.12 -12.05
C LYS A 123 32.86 10.71 -12.11
N GLY A 124 31.67 10.59 -11.53
CA GLY A 124 30.87 9.37 -11.53
C GLY A 124 29.48 9.59 -12.12
N GLU A 125 28.54 8.76 -11.70
CA GLU A 125 27.13 8.88 -12.09
C GLU A 125 26.49 10.12 -11.44
N ILE A 126 25.75 10.90 -12.24
CA ILE A 126 24.99 12.07 -11.76
C ILE A 126 23.52 11.72 -11.60
N PHE A 127 22.81 12.49 -10.77
CA PHE A 127 21.38 12.35 -10.59
C PHE A 127 20.65 12.50 -11.92
N ASP A 128 19.83 11.50 -12.23
CA ASP A 128 18.90 11.54 -13.36
C ASP A 128 17.61 10.87 -12.93
N LYS A 129 16.57 11.67 -12.72
CA LYS A 129 15.24 11.19 -12.31
C LYS A 129 14.67 10.11 -13.24
N ARG A 130 15.06 10.09 -14.52
CA ARG A 130 14.60 9.06 -15.48
C ARG A 130 15.20 7.67 -15.19
N LYS A 131 16.29 7.62 -14.42
CA LYS A 131 16.92 6.38 -13.95
C LYS A 131 16.39 5.91 -12.58
N SER A 132 15.47 6.65 -11.97
CA SER A 132 14.84 6.25 -10.72
C SER A 132 14.12 4.91 -10.87
N LYS A 133 14.24 4.07 -9.84
CA LYS A 133 13.51 2.80 -9.74
C LYS A 133 12.26 3.01 -8.91
N PHE A 134 11.12 2.64 -9.46
CA PHE A 134 9.84 2.70 -8.75
C PHE A 134 9.48 1.32 -8.20
N SER A 135 8.98 1.32 -6.97
CA SER A 135 8.39 0.13 -6.37
C SER A 135 6.99 0.47 -5.86
N GLU A 136 6.05 -0.45 -6.06
CA GLU A 136 4.65 -0.27 -5.67
C GLU A 136 4.15 -1.46 -4.88
N LYS A 137 3.37 -1.17 -3.86
CA LYS A 137 2.76 -2.14 -2.97
C LYS A 137 1.30 -1.77 -2.74
N ARG A 138 0.44 -2.79 -2.67
CA ARG A 138 -1.00 -2.62 -2.49
C ARG A 138 -1.50 -3.54 -1.40
N TYR A 139 -2.20 -2.98 -0.42
CA TYR A 139 -2.69 -3.69 0.75
C TYR A 139 -4.19 -3.54 0.82
N TYR A 140 -4.89 -4.66 0.96
CA TYR A 140 -6.34 -4.72 0.92
C TYR A 140 -6.85 -5.24 2.26
N PHE A 141 -7.72 -4.46 2.89
CA PHE A 141 -8.26 -4.75 4.21
C PHE A 141 -9.75 -5.03 4.10
N ASP A 142 -10.23 -5.94 4.94
CA ASP A 142 -11.67 -6.18 5.09
C ASP A 142 -12.33 -5.12 5.99
N GLU A 143 -13.64 -5.24 6.14
CA GLU A 143 -14.48 -4.37 6.98
C GLU A 143 -14.07 -4.31 8.48
N ASN A 144 -13.26 -5.26 8.92
CA ASN A 144 -12.71 -5.35 10.28
C ASN A 144 -11.27 -4.82 10.37
N GLU A 145 -10.77 -4.13 9.34
CA GLU A 145 -9.39 -3.64 9.26
C GLU A 145 -8.34 -4.77 9.27
N LYS A 146 -8.75 -5.98 8.85
CA LYS A 146 -7.84 -7.12 8.71
C LYS A 146 -7.30 -7.19 7.30
N LEU A 147 -5.98 -7.32 7.16
CA LEU A 147 -5.31 -7.48 5.89
C LEU A 147 -5.69 -8.84 5.28
N ILE A 148 -6.35 -8.81 4.12
CA ILE A 148 -6.79 -10.01 3.39
C ILE A 148 -5.92 -10.33 2.18
N ARG A 149 -5.23 -9.32 1.63
CA ARG A 149 -4.31 -9.49 0.49
C ARG A 149 -3.27 -8.39 0.49
N TYR A 150 -2.04 -8.76 0.12
CA TYR A 150 -0.98 -7.82 -0.23
C TYR A 150 -0.42 -8.17 -1.61
N VAL A 151 -0.21 -7.16 -2.45
CA VAL A 151 0.47 -7.28 -3.74
C VAL A 151 1.77 -6.51 -3.64
N GLY A 152 2.89 -7.22 -3.74
CA GLY A 152 4.22 -6.63 -3.67
C GLY A 152 4.76 -6.14 -5.01
N GLU A 153 5.99 -5.63 -4.97
CA GLU A 153 6.68 -4.93 -6.07
C GLU A 153 6.73 -5.76 -7.37
N ASN A 154 6.90 -7.08 -7.28
CA ASN A 154 6.91 -7.99 -8.44
C ASN A 154 5.51 -8.48 -8.84
N LYS A 155 4.44 -7.75 -8.49
CA LYS A 155 3.03 -8.17 -8.61
C LYS A 155 2.70 -9.48 -7.89
N LYS A 156 3.58 -9.92 -6.98
CA LYS A 156 3.40 -11.15 -6.22
C LYS A 156 2.26 -10.97 -5.22
N ILE A 157 1.22 -11.79 -5.38
CA ILE A 157 0.08 -11.84 -4.48
C ILE A 157 0.45 -12.67 -3.24
N VAL A 158 0.13 -12.15 -2.07
CA VAL A 158 0.27 -12.84 -0.79
C VAL A 158 -1.07 -12.85 -0.09
N GLU A 159 -1.54 -14.07 0.23
CA GLU A 159 -2.75 -14.35 1.02
C GLU A 159 -2.47 -15.29 2.20
N ASN A 160 -1.19 -15.59 2.45
CA ASN A 160 -0.80 -16.47 3.55
C ASN A 160 -1.03 -15.77 4.90
N GLY A 161 -1.96 -16.30 5.69
CA GLY A 161 -2.39 -15.69 6.96
C GLY A 161 -1.28 -15.34 7.95
N LYS A 162 -0.16 -16.09 8.02
CA LYS A 162 0.96 -15.73 8.90
C LYS A 162 1.67 -14.48 8.41
N LYS A 163 2.04 -14.47 7.13
CA LYS A 163 2.73 -13.34 6.49
C LYS A 163 1.86 -12.08 6.46
N LEU A 164 0.55 -12.25 6.30
CA LEU A 164 -0.42 -11.15 6.38
C LEU A 164 -0.40 -10.48 7.75
N ARG A 165 -0.43 -11.24 8.86
CA ARG A 165 -0.42 -10.66 10.22
C ARG A 165 0.85 -9.85 10.53
N GLU A 166 2.01 -10.34 10.10
CA GLU A 166 3.27 -9.61 10.26
C GLU A 166 3.26 -8.31 9.46
N THR A 167 2.77 -8.37 8.22
CA THR A 167 2.66 -7.22 7.33
C THR A 167 1.66 -6.19 7.85
N GLU A 168 0.49 -6.63 8.31
CA GLU A 168 -0.59 -5.81 8.85
C GLU A 168 -0.11 -4.91 10.01
N LYS A 169 0.60 -5.50 10.99
CA LYS A 169 1.14 -4.74 12.14
C LYS A 169 2.03 -3.58 11.70
N ASN A 170 2.92 -3.85 10.74
CA ASN A 170 3.85 -2.84 10.24
C ASN A 170 3.11 -1.74 9.47
N MET A 171 2.16 -2.11 8.60
CA MET A 171 1.42 -1.15 7.77
C MET A 171 0.46 -0.28 8.58
N LEU A 172 -0.18 -0.84 9.60
CA LEU A 172 -1.13 -0.10 10.41
C LEU A 172 -0.44 0.79 11.47
N LYS A 173 0.81 0.49 11.87
CA LYS A 173 1.55 1.31 12.84
C LYS A 173 1.56 2.78 12.43
N GLU A 174 1.88 3.03 11.15
CA GLU A 174 1.94 4.39 10.62
C GLU A 174 0.56 5.03 10.50
N TYR A 175 -0.44 4.28 10.00
CA TYR A 175 -1.82 4.76 9.96
C TYR A 175 -2.33 5.20 11.33
N PHE A 176 -2.05 4.44 12.39
CA PHE A 176 -2.46 4.79 13.75
C PHE A 176 -1.70 6.00 14.31
N ARG A 177 -0.46 6.25 13.87
CA ARG A 177 0.30 7.45 14.25
C ARG A 177 -0.35 8.72 13.69
N ILE A 178 -0.77 8.68 12.43
CA ILE A 178 -1.25 9.85 11.68
C ILE A 178 -2.76 10.10 11.79
N LYS A 179 -3.59 9.09 12.10
CA LYS A 179 -5.06 9.23 12.07
C LYS A 179 -5.69 10.04 13.22
N LYS A 180 -4.88 10.77 13.99
CA LYS A 180 -5.31 11.52 15.19
C LYS A 180 -6.37 12.58 14.87
#